data_AF-A0A317GVJ9-F1
#
_entry.id   AF-A0A317GVJ9-F1
#
_cell.length_a   1.000
_cell.length_b   1.000
_cell.length_c   1.000
_cell.angle_alpha   90.00
_cell.angle_beta   90.00
_cell.angle_gamma   90.00
#
_symmetry.space_group_name_H-M   'P 1'
#
loop_
_entity.id
_entity.type
_entity.pdbx_description
1 polymer ?
#
loop_
_entity_poly.entity_id
_entity_poly.type
_entity_poly.pdbx_seq_one_letter_code
_entity_poly.pdbx_strand_id
1 'polypeptide(L)'
;MKNSGPHFWPFQPKVSIIFTIILLIVLLIINGILKTTVGWPPDSSTNTVLIGILLISLLPVVLAILDVVIDKGATIGYGEFKIDFSKVERKGISDIIVPANIGVRGQVVTDSGTLNILDALRESSTSSIVIVDLEDGQAWWETRLLVLVSGAVRLGRPDNFIFVATKSGKPISFIGWAKARNLLACLLKINSKYARCYAVAKAIASQWQLVPPVYPPAATPLIAQIPNPLIWMQGEVSSKQWMAFDPSNGLPSEFFEEQILQNELGREIEVIEGGKVISISRLSDLFESVLKRDYIDKDSTPKEQMEGYFEDDEPFIAITENGRYISLVSRFAVYNEVFKNITSKMNDE
;
A
#
# COMPACT_ATOMS: atom_id res chain seq x y z
N MET A 1 16.41 15.74 -11.53
CA MET A 1 17.60 14.87 -11.51
C MET A 1 17.14 13.52 -10.96
N LYS A 2 17.25 12.43 -11.73
CA LYS A 2 16.83 11.09 -11.30
C LYS A 2 17.79 10.61 -10.22
N ASN A 3 17.29 10.34 -9.02
CA ASN A 3 18.03 9.71 -7.95
C ASN A 3 18.31 8.25 -8.34
N SER A 4 19.45 8.00 -8.98
CA SER A 4 20.02 6.66 -9.09
C SER A 4 20.56 6.29 -7.72
N GLY A 5 20.10 5.19 -7.14
CA GLY A 5 20.72 4.64 -5.93
C GLY A 5 22.21 4.35 -6.16
N PRO A 6 22.99 4.12 -5.09
CA PRO A 6 24.39 3.76 -5.21
C PRO A 6 24.51 2.37 -5.83
N HIS A 7 24.71 2.30 -7.16
CA HIS A 7 25.10 1.08 -7.85
C HIS A 7 26.62 0.88 -7.75
N PHE A 8 27.07 -0.34 -7.48
CA PHE A 8 28.50 -0.69 -7.48
C PHE A 8 29.08 -0.63 -8.88
N TRP A 9 28.25 -0.82 -9.91
CA TRP A 9 28.62 -0.67 -11.31
C TRP A 9 27.69 0.31 -12.04
N PRO A 10 28.21 1.36 -12.71
CA PRO A 10 27.38 2.42 -13.28
C PRO A 10 26.64 2.03 -14.57
N PHE A 11 26.82 0.81 -15.08
CA PHE A 11 26.31 0.38 -16.37
C PHE A 11 25.33 -0.81 -16.25
N GLN A 12 24.39 -0.91 -17.19
CA GLN A 12 23.46 -2.04 -17.27
C GLN A 12 24.21 -3.38 -17.52
N PRO A 13 23.65 -4.54 -17.11
CA PRO A 13 24.32 -5.84 -17.25
C PRO A 13 24.80 -6.17 -18.67
N LYS A 14 24.02 -5.77 -19.70
CA LYS A 14 24.41 -5.95 -21.11
C LYS A 14 25.67 -5.16 -21.46
N VAL A 15 25.80 -3.96 -20.91
CA VAL A 15 26.95 -3.08 -21.11
C VAL A 15 28.17 -3.59 -20.33
N SER A 16 27.98 -4.18 -19.14
CA SER A 16 29.07 -4.80 -18.37
C SER A 16 29.73 -5.96 -19.11
N ILE A 17 28.95 -6.80 -19.80
CA ILE A 17 29.50 -7.90 -20.62
C ILE A 17 30.35 -7.35 -21.76
N ILE A 18 29.84 -6.35 -22.49
CA ILE A 18 30.57 -5.70 -23.59
C ILE A 18 31.86 -5.06 -23.04
N PHE A 19 31.77 -4.38 -21.90
CA PHE A 19 32.91 -3.73 -21.26
C PHE A 19 33.97 -4.73 -20.82
N THR A 20 33.59 -5.89 -20.26
CA THR A 20 34.52 -6.98 -19.92
C THR A 20 35.27 -7.50 -21.15
N ILE A 21 34.59 -7.69 -22.28
CA ILE A 21 35.24 -8.13 -23.53
C ILE A 21 36.23 -7.06 -24.02
N ILE A 22 35.82 -5.80 -24.04
CA ILE A 22 36.69 -4.68 -24.45
C ILE A 22 37.91 -4.58 -23.52
N LEU A 23 37.69 -4.65 -22.21
CA LEU A 23 38.75 -4.59 -21.20
C LEU A 23 39.74 -5.74 -21.37
N LEU A 24 39.26 -6.95 -21.61
CA LEU A 24 40.10 -8.12 -21.87
C LEU A 24 40.98 -7.91 -23.11
N ILE A 25 40.40 -7.45 -24.23
CA ILE A 25 41.13 -7.20 -25.47
C ILE A 25 42.21 -6.13 -25.24
N VAL A 26 41.87 -5.02 -24.58
CA VAL A 26 42.81 -3.94 -24.28
C VAL A 26 43.97 -4.44 -23.42
N LEU A 27 43.70 -5.20 -22.35
CA LEU A 27 44.74 -5.76 -21.48
C LEU A 27 45.66 -6.75 -22.23
N LEU A 28 45.11 -7.57 -23.12
CA LEU A 28 45.91 -8.48 -23.95
C LEU A 28 46.80 -7.72 -24.94
N ILE A 29 46.30 -6.65 -25.57
CA ILE A 29 47.08 -5.80 -26.47
C ILE A 29 48.23 -5.13 -25.71
N ILE A 30 47.95 -4.55 -24.53
CA ILE A 30 48.97 -3.92 -23.68
C ILE A 30 50.04 -4.94 -23.28
N ASN A 31 49.64 -6.13 -22.85
CA ASN A 31 50.57 -7.20 -22.50
C ASN A 31 51.42 -7.64 -23.71
N GLY A 32 50.84 -7.72 -24.91
CA GLY A 32 51.57 -8.00 -26.14
C GLY A 32 52.62 -6.94 -26.48
N ILE A 33 52.28 -5.66 -26.34
CA ILE A 33 53.20 -4.54 -26.55
C ILE A 33 54.33 -4.58 -25.50
N LEU A 34 54.01 -4.81 -24.22
CA LEU A 34 55.01 -4.91 -23.16
C LEU A 34 55.97 -6.08 -23.40
N LYS A 35 55.45 -7.21 -23.91
CA LYS A 35 56.28 -8.38 -24.20
C LYS A 35 57.25 -8.12 -25.34
N THR A 36 56.82 -7.42 -26.39
CA THR A 36 57.67 -7.14 -27.56
C THR A 36 58.66 -6.00 -27.34
N THR A 37 58.29 -4.98 -26.56
CA THR A 37 59.12 -3.78 -26.36
C THR A 37 60.03 -3.86 -25.14
N VAL A 38 59.57 -4.47 -24.04
CA VAL A 38 60.26 -4.50 -22.75
C VAL A 38 60.68 -5.92 -22.34
N GLY A 39 60.19 -6.95 -23.04
CA GLY A 39 60.43 -8.35 -22.65
C GLY A 39 59.67 -8.77 -21.39
N TRP A 40 58.63 -8.02 -21.01
CA TRP A 40 57.80 -8.31 -19.85
C TRP A 40 56.40 -8.79 -20.29
N PRO A 41 55.84 -9.86 -19.71
CA PRO A 41 56.38 -10.68 -18.63
C PRO A 41 57.42 -11.71 -19.09
N PRO A 42 58.39 -12.09 -18.24
CA PRO A 42 59.32 -13.18 -18.54
C PRO A 42 58.56 -14.49 -18.76
N ASP A 43 59.11 -15.38 -19.59
CA ASP A 43 58.40 -16.59 -20.05
C ASP A 43 57.90 -17.48 -18.91
N SER A 44 58.64 -17.55 -17.80
CA SER A 44 58.25 -18.28 -16.58
C SER A 44 56.98 -17.74 -15.90
N SER A 45 56.58 -16.50 -16.17
CA SER A 45 55.44 -15.82 -15.56
C SER A 45 54.31 -15.50 -16.54
N THR A 46 54.45 -15.88 -17.82
CA THR A 46 53.45 -15.58 -18.86
C THR A 46 52.06 -16.11 -18.47
N ASN A 47 51.99 -17.36 -17.99
CA ASN A 47 50.73 -17.95 -17.54
C ASN A 47 50.12 -17.21 -16.35
N THR A 48 50.94 -16.82 -15.36
CA THR A 48 50.48 -16.09 -14.17
C THR A 48 49.88 -14.73 -14.55
N VAL A 49 50.53 -14.00 -15.46
CA VAL A 49 50.02 -12.69 -15.93
C VAL A 49 48.74 -12.85 -16.75
N LEU A 50 48.64 -13.88 -17.61
CA LEU A 50 47.41 -14.15 -18.35
C LEU A 50 46.23 -14.48 -17.43
N ILE A 51 46.45 -15.26 -16.36
CA ILE A 51 45.43 -15.53 -15.34
C ILE A 51 45.02 -14.23 -14.63
N GLY A 52 45.99 -13.38 -14.28
CA GLY A 52 45.70 -12.07 -13.67
C GLY A 52 44.85 -11.16 -14.57
N ILE A 53 45.17 -11.10 -15.87
CA ILE A 53 44.39 -10.36 -16.87
C ILE A 53 42.96 -10.89 -16.94
N LEU A 54 42.78 -12.21 -16.98
CA LEU A 54 41.46 -12.83 -17.02
C LEU A 54 40.64 -12.45 -15.78
N LEU A 55 41.21 -12.57 -14.58
CA LEU A 55 40.53 -12.23 -13.32
C LEU A 55 40.13 -10.75 -13.26
N ILE A 56 41.04 -9.85 -13.63
CA ILE A 56 40.75 -8.40 -13.66
C ILE A 56 39.66 -8.08 -14.69
N SER A 57 39.67 -8.75 -15.84
CA SER A 57 38.67 -8.51 -16.90
C SER A 57 37.25 -8.92 -16.50
N LEU A 58 37.10 -9.87 -15.57
CA LEU A 58 35.81 -10.36 -15.06
C LEU A 58 35.19 -9.43 -13.99
N LEU A 59 35.96 -8.50 -13.42
CA LEU A 59 35.51 -7.60 -12.35
C LEU A 59 34.20 -6.85 -12.68
N PRO A 60 34.01 -6.25 -13.87
CA PRO A 60 32.76 -5.58 -14.24
C PRO A 60 31.52 -6.48 -14.16
N VAL A 61 31.66 -7.75 -14.54
CA VAL A 61 30.56 -8.73 -14.48
C VAL A 61 30.27 -9.12 -13.04
N VAL A 62 31.31 -9.35 -12.24
CA VAL A 62 31.15 -9.66 -10.80
C VAL A 62 30.43 -8.54 -10.07
N LEU A 63 30.81 -7.28 -10.32
CA LEU A 63 30.16 -6.11 -9.72
C LEU A 63 28.70 -5.96 -10.18
N ALA A 64 28.41 -6.19 -11.47
CA ALA A 64 27.04 -6.17 -11.98
C ALA A 64 26.16 -7.31 -11.42
N ILE A 65 26.74 -8.48 -11.15
CA ILE A 65 26.03 -9.57 -10.46
C ILE A 65 25.73 -9.17 -9.02
N LEU A 66 26.68 -8.51 -8.34
CA LEU A 66 26.48 -8.02 -6.97
C LEU A 66 25.32 -7.01 -6.91
N ASP A 67 25.27 -6.07 -7.85
CA ASP A 67 24.14 -5.12 -8.01
C ASP A 67 22.82 -5.86 -8.19
N VAL A 68 22.78 -6.91 -9.03
CA VAL A 68 21.56 -7.71 -9.25
C VAL A 68 21.16 -8.50 -8.00
N VAL A 69 22.11 -9.01 -7.22
CA VAL A 69 21.84 -9.74 -5.97
C VAL A 69 21.26 -8.80 -4.91
N ILE A 70 21.75 -7.56 -4.87
CA ILE A 70 21.28 -6.52 -3.95
C ILE A 70 19.90 -5.98 -4.41
N ASP A 71 19.76 -5.64 -5.70
CA ASP A 71 18.52 -5.13 -6.29
C ASP A 71 17.38 -6.17 -6.29
N LYS A 72 17.71 -7.47 -6.27
CA LYS A 72 16.72 -8.55 -6.19
C LYS A 72 16.38 -8.99 -4.78
N GLY A 73 16.84 -8.29 -3.73
CA GLY A 73 16.32 -8.35 -2.37
C GLY A 73 15.89 -9.74 -1.87
N ALA A 74 16.81 -10.40 -1.16
CA ALA A 74 16.48 -11.46 -0.20
C ALA A 74 15.65 -12.66 -0.74
N THR A 75 16.33 -13.65 -1.32
CA THR A 75 15.82 -15.04 -1.21
C THR A 75 16.13 -15.52 0.19
N ILE A 76 15.15 -15.42 1.08
CA ILE A 76 15.23 -15.95 2.44
C ILE A 76 15.28 -17.48 2.32
N GLY A 77 16.35 -18.07 2.83
CA GLY A 77 16.46 -19.51 2.89
C GLY A 77 16.97 -20.01 4.23
N TYR A 78 16.28 -21.02 4.76
CA TYR A 78 16.75 -21.86 5.85
C TYR A 78 17.18 -23.20 5.25
N GLY A 79 18.49 -23.45 5.17
CA GLY A 79 19.04 -24.60 4.44
C GLY A 79 18.74 -24.54 2.93
N GLU A 80 18.23 -25.63 2.34
CA GLU A 80 17.89 -25.70 0.91
C GLU A 80 16.52 -25.11 0.53
N PHE A 81 15.74 -24.60 1.50
CA PHE A 81 14.42 -24.05 1.24
C PHE A 81 14.51 -22.54 1.05
N LYS A 82 14.38 -22.06 -0.20
CA LYS A 82 14.30 -20.63 -0.52
C LYS A 82 12.85 -20.22 -0.73
N ILE A 83 12.32 -19.36 0.15
CA ILE A 83 11.01 -18.73 -0.02
C ILE A 83 11.25 -17.38 -0.68
N ASP A 84 10.75 -17.23 -1.90
CA ASP A 84 10.84 -15.99 -2.68
C ASP A 84 9.62 -15.12 -2.39
N PHE A 85 9.70 -14.27 -1.36
CA PHE A 85 8.61 -13.36 -0.97
C PHE A 85 8.29 -12.34 -2.07
N SER A 86 9.22 -12.06 -3.00
CA SER A 86 8.97 -11.18 -4.15
C SER A 86 7.96 -11.78 -5.16
N LYS A 87 7.82 -13.10 -5.20
CA LYS A 87 6.78 -13.79 -5.99
C LYS A 87 5.41 -13.75 -5.31
N VAL A 88 5.38 -13.75 -3.98
CA VAL A 88 4.15 -13.59 -3.20
C VAL A 88 3.61 -12.16 -3.33
N GLU A 89 4.51 -11.17 -3.32
CA GLU A 89 4.21 -9.74 -3.51
C GLU A 89 3.50 -9.44 -4.84
N ARG A 90 3.79 -10.20 -5.91
CA ARG A 90 3.12 -10.02 -7.23
C ARG A 90 1.79 -10.76 -7.38
N LYS A 91 1.49 -11.70 -6.48
CA LYS A 91 0.26 -12.52 -6.54
C LYS A 91 -0.73 -12.21 -5.42
N GLY A 92 -0.29 -11.51 -4.37
CA GLY A 92 -1.11 -11.19 -3.20
C GLY A 92 -1.44 -9.71 -3.15
N ILE A 93 -2.65 -9.37 -3.62
CA ILE A 93 -3.40 -8.15 -3.29
C ILE A 93 -2.85 -6.86 -3.94
N SER A 94 -3.71 -6.17 -4.70
CA SER A 94 -3.44 -4.81 -5.14
C SER A 94 -3.52 -3.86 -3.93
N ASP A 95 -2.40 -3.23 -3.59
CA ASP A 95 -2.34 -2.21 -2.55
C ASP A 95 -2.67 -0.84 -3.17
N ILE A 96 -3.62 -0.12 -2.56
CA ILE A 96 -3.89 1.29 -2.89
C ILE A 96 -3.45 2.13 -1.69
N ILE A 97 -2.51 3.03 -1.93
CA ILE A 97 -2.14 4.07 -0.97
C ILE A 97 -3.18 5.17 -1.09
N VAL A 98 -3.96 5.38 -0.03
CA VAL A 98 -4.87 6.52 0.01
C VAL A 98 -4.00 7.76 0.25
N PRO A 99 -3.99 8.73 -0.67
CA PRO A 99 -3.09 9.88 -0.58
C PRO A 99 -3.33 10.64 0.72
N ALA A 100 -2.23 10.97 1.41
CA ALA A 100 -2.26 11.88 2.53
C ALA A 100 -2.79 13.26 2.06
N ASN A 101 -3.62 13.91 2.87
CA ASN A 101 -4.32 15.15 2.56
C ASN A 101 -5.50 14.99 1.59
N ILE A 102 -6.47 14.14 1.95
CA ILE A 102 -7.84 14.28 1.48
C ILE A 102 -8.44 15.59 2.04
N GLY A 103 -8.10 16.72 1.42
CA GLY A 103 -8.48 18.08 1.82
C GLY A 103 -7.29 18.98 2.16
N VAL A 104 -7.44 20.29 1.94
CA VAL A 104 -6.39 21.31 2.12
C VAL A 104 -6.04 21.50 3.61
N ARG A 105 -4.75 21.50 3.93
CA ARG A 105 -4.20 21.64 5.30
C ARG A 105 -4.73 22.90 6.00
N GLY A 106 -5.32 22.73 7.19
CA GLY A 106 -5.76 23.84 8.05
C GLY A 106 -7.05 24.55 7.64
N GLN A 107 -7.79 24.06 6.64
CA GLN A 107 -9.10 24.58 6.26
C GLN A 107 -10.23 23.69 6.77
N VAL A 108 -11.30 24.30 7.27
CA VAL A 108 -12.59 23.65 7.50
C VAL A 108 -13.04 23.02 6.19
N VAL A 109 -13.51 21.77 6.22
CA VAL A 109 -13.89 21.02 5.03
C VAL A 109 -15.06 21.74 4.35
N THR A 110 -14.76 22.40 3.23
CA THR A 110 -15.73 22.77 2.21
C THR A 110 -15.94 21.57 1.26
N ASP A 111 -16.99 21.62 0.43
CA ASP A 111 -17.44 20.51 -0.44
C ASP A 111 -16.34 19.81 -1.26
N SER A 112 -15.20 20.47 -1.52
CA SER A 112 -14.05 19.92 -2.24
C SER A 112 -13.32 18.78 -1.49
N GLY A 113 -13.35 18.75 -0.15
CA GLY A 113 -12.71 17.69 0.64
C GLY A 113 -13.51 16.39 0.67
N THR A 114 -14.84 16.49 0.51
CA THR A 114 -15.75 15.34 0.49
C THR A 114 -15.49 14.45 -0.73
N LEU A 115 -15.29 15.04 -1.91
CA LEU A 115 -15.05 14.29 -3.15
C LEU A 115 -13.80 13.40 -3.04
N ASN A 116 -12.73 13.92 -2.45
CA ASN A 116 -11.48 13.17 -2.29
C ASN A 116 -11.62 11.91 -1.39
N ILE A 117 -12.51 11.90 -0.39
CA ILE A 117 -12.73 10.70 0.47
C ILE A 117 -13.49 9.65 -0.31
N LEU A 118 -14.49 10.09 -1.07
CA LEU A 118 -15.34 9.20 -1.84
C LEU A 118 -14.60 8.62 -3.04
N ASP A 119 -13.73 9.41 -3.68
CA ASP A 119 -12.85 8.94 -4.73
C ASP A 119 -11.84 7.92 -4.18
N ALA A 120 -11.25 8.20 -3.01
CA ALA A 120 -10.40 7.22 -2.31
C ALA A 120 -11.17 5.94 -1.97
N LEU A 121 -12.42 6.05 -1.51
CA LEU A 121 -13.27 4.89 -1.21
C LEU A 121 -13.60 4.12 -2.50
N ARG A 122 -13.95 4.80 -3.60
CA ARG A 122 -14.21 4.21 -4.90
C ARG A 122 -13.01 3.45 -5.43
N GLU A 123 -11.83 4.07 -5.43
CA GLU A 123 -10.59 3.42 -5.85
C GLU A 123 -10.29 2.22 -4.95
N SER A 124 -10.39 2.40 -3.64
CA SER A 124 -10.13 1.34 -2.66
C SER A 124 -11.12 0.18 -2.71
N SER A 125 -12.36 0.39 -3.17
CA SER A 125 -13.37 -0.68 -3.28
C SER A 125 -12.92 -1.83 -4.19
N THR A 126 -12.00 -1.55 -5.11
CA THR A 126 -11.39 -2.54 -6.01
C THR A 126 -10.31 -3.38 -5.34
N SER A 127 -9.81 -2.95 -4.18
CA SER A 127 -8.71 -3.55 -3.44
C SER A 127 -9.18 -4.10 -2.09
N SER A 128 -8.48 -5.10 -1.55
CA SER A 128 -8.78 -5.62 -0.22
C SER A 128 -8.02 -4.91 0.90
N ILE A 129 -7.04 -4.08 0.53
CA ILE A 129 -6.12 -3.37 1.40
C ILE A 129 -6.18 -1.87 1.09
N VAL A 130 -6.19 -1.06 2.15
CA VAL A 130 -5.92 0.38 2.09
C VAL A 130 -4.78 0.75 3.03
N ILE A 131 -3.87 1.58 2.54
CA ILE A 131 -2.80 2.18 3.34
C ILE A 131 -3.19 3.61 3.70
N VAL A 132 -3.22 3.89 5.00
CA VAL A 132 -3.47 5.20 5.61
C VAL A 132 -2.13 5.76 6.07
N ASP A 133 -1.58 6.71 5.30
CA ASP A 133 -0.36 7.41 5.67
C ASP A 133 -0.68 8.61 6.57
N LEU A 134 -0.25 8.53 7.83
CA LEU A 134 -0.43 9.57 8.83
C LEU A 134 0.61 10.70 8.69
N GLU A 135 1.62 10.56 7.83
CA GLU A 135 2.75 11.47 7.66
C GLU A 135 3.43 11.79 9.01
N ASP A 136 3.43 13.06 9.44
CA ASP A 136 3.93 13.56 10.73
C ASP A 136 2.89 13.46 11.85
N GLY A 137 1.77 12.77 11.60
CA GLY A 137 0.62 12.66 12.49
C GLY A 137 -0.35 13.83 12.35
N GLN A 138 -0.30 14.61 11.25
CA GLN A 138 -1.24 15.71 10.97
C GLN A 138 -2.10 15.51 9.71
N ALA A 139 -1.86 14.44 8.95
CA ALA A 139 -2.50 14.24 7.65
C ALA A 139 -3.97 13.77 7.71
N TRP A 140 -4.40 13.17 8.83
CA TRP A 140 -5.71 12.51 8.95
C TRP A 140 -6.54 13.02 10.12
N TRP A 141 -7.85 13.13 9.90
CA TRP A 141 -8.84 13.44 10.93
C TRP A 141 -9.67 12.20 11.29
N GLU A 142 -10.08 12.10 12.56
CA GLU A 142 -10.94 11.03 13.07
C GLU A 142 -12.26 10.92 12.30
N THR A 143 -12.87 12.06 11.95
CA THR A 143 -14.11 12.12 11.18
C THR A 143 -13.95 11.58 9.76
N ARG A 144 -12.85 11.91 9.08
CA ARG A 144 -12.55 11.42 7.73
C ARG A 144 -12.25 9.92 7.73
N LEU A 145 -11.50 9.43 8.72
CA LEU A 145 -11.27 8.01 8.89
C LEU A 145 -12.59 7.27 9.16
N LEU A 146 -13.48 7.86 9.97
CA LEU A 146 -14.80 7.28 10.24
C LEU A 146 -15.63 7.13 8.95
N VAL A 147 -15.65 8.12 8.07
CA VAL A 147 -16.35 8.04 6.78
C VAL A 147 -15.76 6.93 5.90
N LEU A 148 -14.43 6.91 5.76
CA LEU A 148 -13.74 5.91 4.94
C LEU A 148 -14.00 4.49 5.44
N VAL A 149 -13.85 4.26 6.75
CA VAL A 149 -14.05 2.94 7.37
C VAL A 149 -15.53 2.55 7.35
N SER A 150 -16.46 3.49 7.55
CA SER A 150 -17.90 3.27 7.42
C SER A 150 -18.26 2.73 6.04
N GLY A 151 -17.79 3.42 4.99
CA GLY A 151 -18.02 3.00 3.61
C GLY A 151 -17.37 1.66 3.30
N ALA A 152 -16.16 1.43 3.78
CA ALA A 152 -15.47 0.16 3.62
C ALA A 152 -16.25 -1.02 4.24
N VAL A 153 -16.82 -0.83 5.43
CA VAL A 153 -17.67 -1.84 6.10
C VAL A 153 -18.97 -2.09 5.35
N ARG A 154 -19.62 -1.02 4.86
CA ARG A 154 -20.89 -1.13 4.12
C ARG A 154 -20.72 -1.85 2.79
N LEU A 155 -19.67 -1.51 2.05
CA LEU A 155 -19.34 -2.10 0.74
C LEU A 155 -18.67 -3.47 0.89
N GLY A 156 -18.19 -3.80 2.09
CA GLY A 156 -17.45 -5.03 2.38
C GLY A 156 -15.99 -4.99 1.90
N ARG A 157 -15.53 -3.86 1.35
CA ARG A 157 -14.16 -3.63 0.88
C ARG A 157 -13.79 -2.13 0.96
N PRO A 158 -12.52 -1.81 1.25
CA PRO A 158 -11.44 -2.70 1.68
C PRO A 158 -11.70 -3.29 3.07
N ASP A 159 -11.20 -4.50 3.36
CA ASP A 159 -11.39 -5.11 4.70
C ASP A 159 -10.21 -4.81 5.64
N ASN A 160 -9.01 -4.59 5.10
CA ASN A 160 -7.80 -4.35 5.89
C ASN A 160 -7.27 -2.93 5.70
N PHE A 161 -6.97 -2.27 6.81
CA PHE A 161 -6.38 -0.94 6.87
C PHE A 161 -5.00 -1.03 7.49
N ILE A 162 -3.97 -0.57 6.78
CA ILE A 162 -2.61 -0.44 7.28
C ILE A 162 -2.36 1.01 7.61
N PHE A 163 -1.81 1.27 8.78
CA PHE A 163 -1.35 2.59 9.19
C PHE A 163 0.16 2.67 9.08
N VAL A 164 0.61 3.69 8.34
CA VAL A 164 2.02 4.05 8.21
C VAL A 164 2.23 5.49 8.65
N ALA A 165 3.42 5.83 9.11
CA ALA A 165 3.76 7.20 9.49
C ALA A 165 5.26 7.45 9.39
N THR A 166 5.67 8.70 9.51
CA THR A 166 7.08 9.07 9.67
C THR A 166 7.51 8.85 11.12
N LYS A 167 8.33 7.83 11.37
CA LYS A 167 8.84 7.48 12.71
C LYS A 167 10.35 7.67 12.75
N SER A 168 10.85 8.51 13.67
CA SER A 168 12.28 8.80 13.83
C SER A 168 12.97 9.22 12.51
N GLY A 169 12.28 10.04 11.70
CA GLY A 169 12.78 10.52 10.41
C GLY A 169 12.68 9.52 9.25
N LYS A 170 12.18 8.29 9.48
CA LYS A 170 11.93 7.31 8.42
C LYS A 170 10.49 7.40 7.93
N PRO A 171 10.23 7.79 6.67
CA PRO A 171 8.88 7.85 6.12
C PRO A 171 8.30 6.45 5.90
N ILE A 172 6.97 6.34 5.89
CA ILE A 172 6.23 5.08 5.63
C ILE A 172 6.67 3.94 6.58
N SER A 173 6.97 4.29 7.83
CA SER A 173 7.24 3.28 8.87
C SER A 173 5.94 2.60 9.24
N PHE A 174 5.97 1.26 9.33
CA PHE A 174 4.81 0.48 9.72
C PHE A 174 4.42 0.80 11.19
N ILE A 175 3.15 1.13 11.42
CA ILE A 175 2.62 1.43 12.76
C ILE A 175 1.72 0.30 13.25
N GLY A 176 0.89 -0.24 12.35
CA GLY A 176 -0.01 -1.36 12.64
C GLY A 176 -1.04 -1.54 11.54
N TRP A 177 -1.82 -2.62 11.61
CA TRP A 177 -2.96 -2.85 10.73
C TRP A 177 -4.18 -3.32 11.51
N ALA A 178 -5.37 -3.14 10.95
CA ALA A 178 -6.62 -3.59 11.56
C ALA A 178 -7.71 -3.81 10.50
N LYS A 179 -8.73 -4.58 10.86
CA LYS A 179 -9.92 -4.76 10.02
C LYS A 179 -10.86 -3.56 10.10
N ALA A 180 -11.49 -3.20 8.98
CA ALA A 180 -12.42 -2.09 8.87
C ALA A 180 -13.54 -2.16 9.92
N ARG A 181 -14.14 -3.34 10.11
CA ARG A 181 -15.22 -3.55 11.11
C ARG A 181 -14.79 -3.25 12.53
N ASN A 182 -13.56 -3.62 12.87
CA ASN A 182 -12.99 -3.42 14.21
C ASN A 182 -12.68 -1.94 14.44
N LEU A 183 -12.11 -1.27 13.43
CA LEU A 183 -11.87 0.17 13.46
C LEU A 183 -13.18 0.96 13.62
N LEU A 184 -14.23 0.59 12.87
CA LEU A 184 -15.54 1.24 12.98
C LEU A 184 -16.09 1.11 14.40
N ALA A 185 -16.06 -0.11 14.97
CA ALA A 185 -16.55 -0.35 16.33
C ALA A 185 -15.82 0.52 17.37
N CYS A 186 -14.50 0.65 17.27
CA CYS A 186 -13.72 1.52 18.14
C CYS A 186 -14.10 3.00 18.00
N LEU A 187 -14.21 3.51 16.76
CA LEU A 187 -14.60 4.90 16.51
C LEU A 187 -16.03 5.21 16.99
N LEU A 188 -17.00 4.32 16.79
CA LEU A 188 -18.36 4.56 17.26
C LEU A 188 -18.46 4.53 18.80
N LYS A 189 -17.54 3.81 19.49
CA LYS A 189 -17.50 3.73 20.95
C LYS A 189 -16.86 4.95 21.61
N ILE A 190 -15.92 5.63 20.93
CA ILE A 190 -15.14 6.72 21.55
C ILE A 190 -15.95 7.99 21.78
N ASN A 191 -16.94 8.27 20.92
CA ASN A 191 -17.75 9.48 20.99
C ASN A 191 -19.20 9.17 20.58
N SER A 192 -20.15 9.44 21.49
CA SER A 192 -21.57 9.22 21.23
C SER A 192 -22.09 10.06 20.05
N LYS A 193 -21.47 11.21 19.74
CA LYS A 193 -21.78 11.99 18.54
C LYS A 193 -21.41 11.25 17.25
N TYR A 194 -20.31 10.50 17.21
CA TYR A 194 -19.95 9.67 16.05
C TYR A 194 -21.01 8.59 15.81
N ALA A 195 -21.41 7.89 16.88
CA ALA A 195 -22.49 6.90 16.81
C ALA A 195 -23.82 7.49 16.33
N ARG A 196 -24.17 8.69 16.82
CA ARG A 196 -25.38 9.40 16.38
C ARG A 196 -25.33 9.79 14.91
N CYS A 197 -24.24 10.42 14.45
CA CYS A 197 -24.07 10.83 13.05
C CYS A 197 -24.13 9.60 12.11
N TYR A 198 -23.46 8.51 12.49
CA TYR A 198 -23.50 7.24 11.77
C TYR A 198 -24.92 6.66 11.68
N ALA A 199 -25.66 6.64 12.79
CA ALA A 199 -27.03 6.15 12.79
C ALA A 199 -27.99 7.01 11.95
N VAL A 200 -27.83 8.34 12.01
CA VAL A 200 -28.61 9.29 11.20
C VAL A 200 -28.33 9.09 9.72
N ALA A 201 -27.05 9.01 9.32
CA ALA A 201 -26.66 8.78 7.93
C ALA A 201 -27.25 7.50 7.37
N LYS A 202 -27.13 6.40 8.12
CA LYS A 202 -27.69 5.10 7.76
C LYS A 202 -29.22 5.12 7.66
N ALA A 203 -29.91 5.79 8.58
CA ALA A 203 -31.36 5.92 8.54
C ALA A 203 -31.85 6.71 7.32
N ILE A 204 -31.19 7.84 7.01
CA ILE A 204 -31.50 8.66 5.83
C ILE A 204 -31.24 7.86 4.54
N ALA A 205 -30.10 7.19 4.44
CA ALA A 205 -29.77 6.35 3.29
C ALA A 205 -30.79 5.22 3.08
N SER A 206 -31.20 4.54 4.17
CA SER A 206 -32.20 3.48 4.12
C SER A 206 -33.57 3.98 3.66
N GLN A 207 -33.96 5.20 4.03
CA GLN A 207 -35.21 5.80 3.56
C GLN A 207 -35.17 6.07 2.06
N TRP A 208 -34.06 6.63 1.55
CA TRP A 208 -33.92 6.87 0.11
C TRP A 208 -33.87 5.57 -0.72
N GLN A 209 -33.40 4.45 -0.16
CA GLN A 209 -33.47 3.14 -0.82
C GLN A 209 -34.91 2.61 -1.00
N LEU A 210 -35.89 3.13 -0.27
CA LEU A 210 -37.31 2.77 -0.42
C LEU A 210 -38.00 3.56 -1.55
N VAL A 211 -37.34 4.57 -2.12
CA VAL A 211 -37.88 5.36 -3.22
C VAL A 211 -37.81 4.54 -4.51
N PRO A 212 -38.93 4.31 -5.21
CA PRO A 212 -38.92 3.53 -6.43
C PRO A 212 -38.10 4.22 -7.53
N PRO A 213 -37.39 3.46 -8.39
CA PRO A 213 -36.67 4.03 -9.52
C PRO A 213 -37.64 4.75 -10.45
N VAL A 214 -37.31 5.99 -10.83
CA VAL A 214 -38.09 6.75 -11.81
C VAL A 214 -37.59 6.40 -13.20
N TYR A 215 -38.39 5.63 -13.95
CA TYR A 215 -38.12 5.36 -15.36
C TYR A 215 -38.65 6.53 -16.20
N PRO A 216 -37.80 7.21 -16.99
CA PRO A 216 -38.27 8.25 -17.89
C PRO A 216 -39.21 7.63 -18.94
N PRO A 217 -40.34 8.27 -19.28
CA PRO A 217 -41.18 7.80 -20.37
C PRO A 217 -40.39 7.85 -21.68
N ALA A 218 -40.56 6.81 -22.50
CA ALA A 218 -39.74 6.44 -23.67
C ALA A 218 -39.54 7.53 -24.75
N ALA A 219 -40.18 8.69 -24.63
CA ALA A 219 -40.15 9.78 -25.62
C ALA A 219 -39.48 11.08 -25.12
N THR A 220 -38.90 11.09 -23.93
CA THR A 220 -38.26 12.30 -23.35
C THR A 220 -36.75 12.20 -23.45
N PRO A 221 -36.02 13.25 -23.89
CA PRO A 221 -34.56 13.26 -23.75
C PRO A 221 -34.20 12.99 -22.27
N LEU A 222 -33.17 12.16 -22.06
CA LEU A 222 -32.62 11.73 -20.76
C LEU A 222 -32.06 12.91 -19.94
N ILE A 223 -32.86 13.93 -19.65
CA ILE A 223 -32.61 14.76 -18.49
C ILE A 223 -33.10 13.92 -17.33
N ALA A 224 -32.15 13.32 -16.63
CA ALA A 224 -32.46 12.41 -15.56
C ALA A 224 -33.26 13.13 -14.46
N GLN A 225 -34.50 12.70 -14.25
CA GLN A 225 -35.40 13.34 -13.30
C GLN A 225 -35.09 12.81 -11.91
N ILE A 226 -34.63 13.70 -11.03
CA ILE A 226 -34.45 13.38 -9.61
C ILE A 226 -35.84 13.16 -9.00
N PRO A 227 -36.13 11.99 -8.39
CA PRO A 227 -37.44 11.71 -7.79
C PRO A 227 -37.76 12.72 -6.70
N ASN A 228 -38.97 13.31 -6.72
CA ASN A 228 -39.42 14.16 -5.63
C ASN A 228 -39.49 13.38 -4.31
N PRO A 229 -39.13 13.98 -3.17
CA PRO A 229 -39.25 13.32 -1.87
C PRO A 229 -40.72 12.94 -1.61
N LEU A 230 -40.94 11.75 -1.07
CA LEU A 230 -42.28 11.28 -0.71
C LEU A 230 -42.80 12.03 0.53
N ILE A 231 -44.13 12.07 0.71
CA ILE A 231 -44.78 12.80 1.82
C ILE A 231 -44.28 12.34 3.20
N TRP A 232 -43.78 11.11 3.32
CA TRP A 232 -43.24 10.58 4.57
C TRP A 232 -41.74 10.91 4.78
N MET A 233 -41.04 11.44 3.77
CA MET A 233 -39.59 11.78 3.80
C MET A 233 -39.32 13.24 4.21
N GLN A 234 -40.27 13.90 4.88
CA GLN A 234 -40.19 15.32 5.20
C GLN A 234 -39.05 15.65 6.17
N GLY A 235 -38.59 16.91 6.14
CA GLY A 235 -37.51 17.40 7.01
C GLY A 235 -36.11 17.08 6.49
N GLU A 236 -35.22 16.63 7.39
CA GLU A 236 -33.79 16.40 7.13
C GLU A 236 -33.50 15.39 5.99
N VAL A 237 -34.42 14.48 5.71
CA VAL A 237 -34.29 13.48 4.64
C VAL A 237 -34.50 14.15 3.28
N SER A 238 -35.56 14.96 3.16
CA SER A 238 -35.88 15.71 1.94
C SER A 238 -34.85 16.79 1.60
N SER A 239 -34.24 17.45 2.60
CA SER A 239 -33.24 18.50 2.37
C SER A 239 -31.92 17.98 1.78
N LYS A 240 -31.71 16.66 1.79
CA LYS A 240 -30.50 15.99 1.29
C LYS A 240 -30.74 15.21 -0.01
N GLN A 241 -31.87 15.43 -0.67
CA GLN A 241 -32.22 14.82 -1.96
C GLN A 241 -31.12 15.02 -3.03
N TRP A 242 -30.49 16.19 -3.05
CA TRP A 242 -29.46 16.52 -4.02
C TRP A 242 -28.18 15.67 -3.88
N MET A 243 -27.94 15.07 -2.71
CA MET A 243 -26.82 14.13 -2.49
C MET A 243 -27.21 12.69 -2.87
N ALA A 244 -28.51 12.37 -2.91
CA ALA A 244 -29.02 11.01 -3.14
C ALA A 244 -28.89 10.57 -4.60
N PHE A 245 -28.76 11.51 -5.54
CA PHE A 245 -28.69 11.24 -6.97
C PHE A 245 -27.54 12.02 -7.61
N ASP A 246 -26.87 11.39 -8.55
CA ASP A 246 -25.84 12.06 -9.36
C ASP A 246 -26.53 13.04 -10.33
N PRO A 247 -26.20 14.34 -10.29
CA PRO A 247 -26.88 15.34 -11.14
C PRO A 247 -26.61 15.15 -12.63
N SER A 248 -25.55 14.43 -13.01
CA SER A 248 -25.17 14.21 -14.42
C SER A 248 -26.01 13.12 -15.10
N ASN A 249 -26.44 12.11 -14.35
CA ASN A 249 -27.13 10.94 -14.89
C ASN A 249 -28.42 10.56 -14.13
N GLY A 250 -28.72 11.26 -13.03
CA GLY A 250 -29.85 11.07 -12.10
C GLY A 250 -29.97 9.67 -11.50
N LEU A 251 -28.90 8.89 -11.52
CA LEU A 251 -28.83 7.59 -10.86
C LEU A 251 -28.57 7.79 -9.37
N PRO A 252 -29.03 6.86 -8.51
CA PRO A 252 -28.71 6.89 -7.09
C PRO A 252 -27.20 6.96 -6.85
N SER A 253 -26.77 7.83 -5.94
CA SER A 253 -25.37 7.99 -5.59
C SER A 253 -24.88 6.76 -4.81
N GLU A 254 -23.84 6.12 -5.34
CA GLU A 254 -23.21 4.91 -4.75
C GLU A 254 -22.75 5.14 -3.30
N PHE A 255 -22.27 6.35 -3.01
CA PHE A 255 -21.74 6.75 -1.69
C PHE A 255 -22.65 7.74 -0.97
N PHE A 256 -23.97 7.63 -1.16
CA PHE A 256 -24.91 8.53 -0.52
C PHE A 256 -24.79 8.50 1.01
N GLU A 257 -24.72 7.31 1.62
CA GLU A 257 -24.60 7.17 3.09
C GLU A 257 -23.36 7.89 3.63
N GLU A 258 -22.21 7.75 2.96
CA GLU A 258 -20.95 8.37 3.34
C GLU A 258 -20.98 9.90 3.18
N GLN A 259 -21.68 10.41 2.16
CA GLN A 259 -21.90 11.85 1.99
C GLN A 259 -22.73 12.43 3.13
N ILE A 260 -23.82 11.75 3.53
CA ILE A 260 -24.62 12.19 4.68
C ILE A 260 -23.77 12.12 5.96
N LEU A 261 -23.00 11.05 6.14
CA LEU A 261 -22.15 10.89 7.32
C LEU A 261 -21.12 12.03 7.40
N GLN A 262 -20.42 12.33 6.32
CA GLN A 262 -19.47 13.44 6.27
C GLN A 262 -20.15 14.79 6.57
N ASN A 263 -21.35 15.03 6.02
CA ASN A 263 -22.10 16.26 6.27
C ASN A 263 -22.51 16.40 7.74
N GLU A 264 -23.03 15.33 8.36
CA GLU A 264 -23.40 15.34 9.78
C GLU A 264 -22.18 15.52 10.69
N LEU A 265 -21.07 14.84 10.40
CA LEU A 265 -19.83 15.00 11.17
C LEU A 265 -19.27 16.42 11.04
N GLY A 266 -19.32 17.00 9.85
CA GLY A 266 -18.94 18.39 9.61
C GLY A 266 -19.74 19.36 10.48
N ARG A 267 -21.08 19.23 10.45
CA ARG A 267 -22.01 20.10 11.18
C ARG A 267 -21.91 19.94 12.70
N GLU A 268 -21.97 18.71 13.19
CA GLU A 268 -22.14 18.43 14.63
C GLU A 268 -20.81 18.38 15.41
N ILE A 269 -19.68 18.27 14.71
CA ILE A 269 -18.38 18.02 15.32
C ILE A 269 -17.32 18.95 14.76
N GLU A 270 -17.03 18.92 13.46
CA GLU A 270 -15.88 19.69 12.93
C GLU A 270 -16.05 21.20 13.10
N VAL A 271 -17.26 21.72 12.91
CA VAL A 271 -17.57 23.15 13.10
C VAL A 271 -17.55 23.56 14.58
N ILE A 272 -17.94 22.66 15.49
CA ILE A 272 -18.14 22.98 16.91
C ILE A 272 -16.88 22.72 17.74
N GLU A 273 -16.28 21.54 17.57
CA GLU A 273 -15.14 21.03 18.34
C GLU A 273 -13.81 21.18 17.58
N GLY A 274 -13.84 21.41 16.27
CA GLY A 274 -12.68 21.28 15.39
C GLY A 274 -12.40 19.82 14.98
N GLY A 275 -11.65 19.65 13.90
CA GLY A 275 -11.18 18.33 13.45
C GLY A 275 -10.14 17.75 14.41
N LYS A 276 -10.40 16.55 14.96
CA LYS A 276 -9.43 15.81 15.78
C LYS A 276 -8.49 15.01 14.89
N VAL A 277 -7.21 15.28 15.03
CA VAL A 277 -6.16 14.68 14.20
C VAL A 277 -5.73 13.32 14.76
N ILE A 278 -5.43 12.36 13.87
CA ILE A 278 -4.91 11.04 14.21
C ILE A 278 -3.37 11.06 14.15
N SER A 279 -2.73 11.35 15.28
CA SER A 279 -1.29 11.13 15.46
C SER A 279 -0.98 9.65 15.75
N ILE A 280 0.30 9.25 15.77
CA ILE A 280 0.72 7.88 16.14
C ILE A 280 0.27 7.51 17.56
N SER A 281 0.39 8.45 18.51
CA SER A 281 -0.08 8.24 19.89
C SER A 281 -1.59 8.10 19.92
N ARG A 282 -2.31 9.01 19.24
CA ARG A 282 -3.77 8.98 19.18
C ARG A 282 -4.29 7.71 18.50
N LEU A 283 -3.63 7.24 17.43
CA LEU A 283 -3.95 5.97 16.78
C LEU A 283 -3.85 4.81 17.76
N SER A 284 -2.79 4.79 18.57
CA SER A 284 -2.63 3.77 19.60
C SER A 284 -3.73 3.88 20.66
N ASP A 285 -4.06 5.08 21.13
CA ASP A 285 -5.15 5.28 22.11
C ASP A 285 -6.52 4.85 21.56
N LEU A 286 -6.80 5.14 20.28
CA LEU A 286 -8.07 4.83 19.63
C LEU A 286 -8.24 3.33 19.38
N PHE A 287 -7.16 2.64 19.02
CA PHE A 287 -7.21 1.32 18.41
C PHE A 287 -6.37 0.26 19.12
N GLU A 288 -5.87 0.52 20.33
CA GLU A 288 -4.99 -0.39 21.08
C GLU A 288 -5.47 -1.85 21.07
N SER A 289 -6.77 -2.06 21.30
CA SER A 289 -7.36 -3.40 21.40
C SER A 289 -7.52 -4.14 20.07
N VAL A 290 -7.38 -3.45 18.93
CA VAL A 290 -7.63 -4.01 17.59
C VAL A 290 -6.47 -3.81 16.62
N LEU A 291 -5.51 -2.97 16.96
CA LEU A 291 -4.36 -2.63 16.13
C LEU A 291 -3.28 -3.72 16.27
N LYS A 292 -3.14 -4.50 15.21
CA LYS A 292 -2.12 -5.54 15.09
C LYS A 292 -0.80 -4.90 14.68
N ARG A 293 0.27 -5.26 15.39
CA ARG A 293 1.61 -4.68 15.21
C ARG A 293 2.63 -5.72 14.78
N ASP A 294 2.19 -6.93 14.53
CA ASP A 294 3.04 -8.04 14.15
C ASP A 294 3.52 -7.84 12.71
N TYR A 295 4.83 -7.97 12.52
CA TYR A 295 5.49 -7.82 11.23
C TYR A 295 6.70 -8.73 11.12
N ILE A 296 7.11 -9.01 9.89
CA ILE A 296 8.36 -9.68 9.56
C ILE A 296 9.25 -8.67 8.85
N ASP A 297 10.43 -8.41 9.41
CA ASP A 297 11.42 -7.58 8.74
C ASP A 297 12.27 -8.42 7.77
N LYS A 298 12.35 -7.99 6.51
CA LYS A 298 13.16 -8.65 5.47
C LYS A 298 14.64 -8.74 5.85
N ASP A 299 15.13 -7.80 6.67
CA ASP A 299 16.53 -7.75 7.09
C ASP A 299 16.81 -8.54 8.37
N SER A 300 15.77 -9.07 9.03
CA SER A 300 15.93 -9.94 10.20
C SER A 300 16.44 -11.33 9.81
N THR A 301 17.03 -12.06 10.77
CA THR A 301 17.59 -13.40 10.51
C THR A 301 16.47 -14.38 10.14
N PRO A 302 16.74 -15.43 9.32
CA PRO A 302 15.71 -16.40 8.95
C PRO A 302 14.99 -17.06 10.14
N LYS A 303 15.70 -17.19 11.28
CA LYS A 303 15.13 -17.71 12.52
C LYS A 303 14.12 -16.73 13.11
N GLU A 304 14.47 -15.44 13.22
CA GLU A 304 13.57 -14.38 13.71
C GLU A 304 12.36 -14.21 12.80
N GLN A 305 12.55 -14.30 11.48
CA GLN A 305 11.44 -14.24 10.51
C GLN A 305 10.47 -15.40 10.69
N MET A 306 10.99 -16.60 10.94
CA MET A 306 10.17 -17.79 11.17
C MET A 306 9.44 -17.71 12.51
N GLU A 307 10.13 -17.30 13.58
CA GLU A 307 9.53 -17.10 14.90
C GLU A 307 8.42 -16.03 14.85
N GLY A 308 8.69 -14.86 14.27
CA GLY A 308 7.70 -13.80 14.09
C GLY A 308 6.55 -14.19 13.14
N TYR A 309 6.82 -15.07 12.17
CA TYR A 309 5.74 -15.69 11.42
C TYR A 309 4.87 -16.53 12.34
N PHE A 310 5.39 -17.45 13.16
CA PHE A 310 4.54 -18.34 13.97
C PHE A 310 3.99 -17.74 15.28
N GLU A 311 4.29 -16.48 15.61
CA GLU A 311 3.90 -15.86 16.89
C GLU A 311 2.40 -15.55 17.03
N ASP A 312 1.70 -15.24 15.92
CA ASP A 312 0.25 -14.93 15.90
C ASP A 312 -0.49 -15.81 14.88
N ASP A 313 -1.78 -16.06 15.10
CA ASP A 313 -2.68 -16.81 14.22
C ASP A 313 -3.50 -15.90 13.28
N GLU A 314 -3.23 -14.58 13.28
CA GLU A 314 -3.92 -13.63 12.41
C GLU A 314 -3.71 -13.94 10.92
N PRO A 315 -4.74 -13.83 10.05
CA PRO A 315 -4.69 -14.30 8.67
C PRO A 315 -3.72 -13.53 7.77
N PHE A 316 -3.25 -12.37 8.22
CA PHE A 316 -2.32 -11.50 7.52
C PHE A 316 -1.13 -11.16 8.40
N ILE A 317 0.02 -10.88 7.77
CA ILE A 317 1.22 -10.38 8.43
C ILE A 317 1.84 -9.28 7.60
N ALA A 318 2.29 -8.20 8.26
CA ALA A 318 2.97 -7.11 7.58
C ALA A 318 4.42 -7.51 7.29
N ILE A 319 4.92 -7.13 6.12
CA ILE A 319 6.32 -7.28 5.74
C ILE A 319 6.95 -5.90 5.74
N THR A 320 8.08 -5.76 6.45
CA THR A 320 8.85 -4.52 6.52
C THR A 320 10.25 -4.71 5.99
N GLU A 321 10.92 -3.60 5.69
CA GLU A 321 12.36 -3.55 5.39
C GLU A 321 12.96 -2.41 6.22
N ASN A 322 13.81 -2.74 7.18
CA ASN A 322 14.35 -1.78 8.16
C ASN A 322 13.25 -0.94 8.87
N GLY A 323 12.10 -1.56 9.15
CA GLY A 323 10.89 -0.95 9.73
C GLY A 323 10.00 -0.15 8.77
N ARG A 324 10.38 0.01 7.49
CA ARG A 324 9.53 0.60 6.46
C ARG A 324 8.51 -0.42 5.98
N TYR A 325 7.24 -0.06 5.88
CA TYR A 325 6.21 -0.95 5.36
C TYR A 325 6.46 -1.25 3.87
N ILE A 326 6.38 -2.54 3.51
CA ILE A 326 6.49 -3.01 2.13
C ILE A 326 5.14 -3.54 1.64
N SER A 327 4.56 -4.51 2.35
CA SER A 327 3.31 -5.16 1.95
C SER A 327 2.63 -5.87 3.12
N LEU A 328 1.34 -6.21 2.96
CA LEU A 328 0.59 -7.04 3.88
C LEU A 328 0.24 -8.34 3.18
N VAL A 329 0.74 -9.46 3.72
CA VAL A 329 0.69 -10.75 3.04
C VAL A 329 -0.27 -11.69 3.77
N SER A 330 -1.09 -12.42 3.01
CA SER A 330 -1.89 -13.51 3.57
C SER A 330 -0.99 -14.68 3.97
N ARG A 331 -1.09 -15.12 5.21
CA ARG A 331 -0.39 -16.32 5.70
C ARG A 331 -0.73 -17.56 4.89
N PHE A 332 -1.99 -17.68 4.49
CA PHE A 332 -2.44 -18.77 3.62
C PHE A 332 -1.71 -18.77 2.26
N ALA A 333 -1.44 -17.59 1.70
CA ALA A 333 -0.65 -17.47 0.47
C ALA A 333 0.80 -17.93 0.70
N VAL A 334 1.41 -17.57 1.83
CA VAL A 334 2.76 -18.02 2.20
C VAL A 334 2.80 -19.54 2.36
N TYR A 335 1.87 -20.12 3.13
CA TYR A 335 1.78 -21.58 3.28
C TYR A 335 1.67 -22.30 1.94
N ASN A 336 0.81 -21.82 1.05
CA ASN A 336 0.63 -22.43 -0.27
C ASN A 336 1.90 -22.39 -1.12
N GLU A 337 2.68 -21.31 -1.06
CA GLU A 337 3.95 -21.24 -1.79
C GLU A 337 5.01 -22.15 -1.17
N VAL A 338 5.05 -22.29 0.16
CA VAL A 338 5.93 -23.27 0.83
C VAL A 338 5.56 -24.69 0.42
N PHE A 339 4.27 -25.05 0.46
CA PHE A 339 3.80 -26.38 0.04
C PHE A 339 4.12 -26.67 -1.42
N LYS A 340 3.90 -25.70 -2.33
CA LYS A 340 4.27 -25.88 -3.76
C LYS A 340 5.75 -26.15 -3.95
N ASN A 341 6.62 -25.44 -3.22
CA ASN A 341 8.07 -25.64 -3.31
C ASN A 341 8.51 -27.01 -2.77
N ILE A 342 7.83 -27.55 -1.75
CA ILE A 342 8.09 -28.91 -1.25
C ILE A 342 7.64 -29.94 -2.31
N THR A 343 6.43 -29.81 -2.83
CA THR A 343 5.88 -30.75 -3.81
C THR A 343 6.62 -30.72 -5.15
N SER A 344 7.09 -29.56 -5.61
CA SER A 344 7.88 -29.49 -6.84
C SER A 344 9.20 -30.23 -6.71
N LYS A 345 9.88 -30.11 -5.55
CA LYS A 345 11.12 -30.84 -5.30
C LYS A 345 10.91 -32.36 -5.24
N MET A 346 9.81 -32.82 -4.65
CA MET A 346 9.48 -34.26 -4.60
C MET A 346 9.19 -34.87 -5.98
N ASN A 347 8.82 -34.08 -6.99
CA ASN A 347 8.57 -34.56 -8.35
C ASN A 347 9.83 -34.54 -9.24
N ASP A 348 10.88 -33.85 -8.79
CA ASP A 348 12.17 -33.74 -9.51
C ASP A 348 13.19 -34.81 -9.03
N GLU A 349 12.86 -35.57 -7.98
CA GLU A 349 13.55 -36.78 -7.50
C GLU A 349 12.86 -38.06 -8.01
#